data_AF-A0A9W8M885-F1
#
_entry.id   AF-A0A9W8M885-F1
#
_cell.length_a   1.000
_cell.length_b   1.000
_cell.length_c   1.000
_cell.angle_alpha   90.00
_cell.angle_beta   90.00
_cell.angle_gamma   90.00
#
_symmetry.space_group_name_H-M   'P 1'
#
loop_
_entity.id
_entity.type
_entity.pdbx_description
1 polymer ?
#
loop_
_entity_poly.entity_id
_entity_poly.type
_entity_poly.pdbx_seq_one_letter_code
_entity_poly.pdbx_strand_id
1 'polypeptide(L)'
;MVTEQKKFMLIQFNSGGNNNKFYSVELLENQDTVEVVYGRVGSNGTKHQYGGGMKKLESLLRAKRNKGYKDAMIENGDGSVSAEAQKVNVIEKALDEVSYKDESAKELVRTVSEKNVHKITEASGITFDSSDGLFKTPLGVIQRRGVEKAIELLAEIEEKLPEFLELREKEPDATLIEQQKGQKRNANGGVVTSKVLPSKKLEEVFCVLRTLNEEYFVIIPNRVSNARDLGNLLFSQKAIDEQRVTCDALLETLNLIEDLSKRREESSDVKVDSKPLFSVEIETVGDEPTLNLIRG
;
A
#
# COMPACT_ATOMS: atom_id res chain seq x y z
N MET A 1 -6.88 -34.03 -6.67
CA MET A 1 -6.89 -32.87 -7.58
C MET A 1 -7.05 -31.65 -6.68
N VAL A 2 -6.04 -30.79 -6.60
CA VAL A 2 -6.15 -29.54 -5.84
C VAL A 2 -7.02 -28.60 -6.66
N THR A 3 -8.23 -28.35 -6.17
CA THR A 3 -9.20 -27.46 -6.80
C THR A 3 -8.72 -26.03 -6.63
N GLU A 4 -8.47 -25.33 -7.74
CA GLU A 4 -8.02 -23.94 -7.80
C GLU A 4 -8.95 -23.04 -6.96
N GLN A 5 -8.42 -22.39 -5.91
CA GLN A 5 -9.20 -21.53 -5.01
C GLN A 5 -9.43 -20.17 -5.67
N LYS A 6 -10.64 -19.94 -6.20
CA LYS A 6 -10.97 -18.66 -6.82
C LYS A 6 -11.31 -17.60 -5.78
N LYS A 7 -10.29 -16.84 -5.36
CA LYS A 7 -10.40 -15.66 -4.51
C LYS A 7 -10.27 -14.38 -5.33
N PHE A 8 -11.12 -13.40 -5.05
CA PHE A 8 -11.09 -12.08 -5.67
C PHE A 8 -11.15 -11.00 -4.60
N MET A 9 -10.29 -9.99 -4.72
CA MET A 9 -10.29 -8.81 -3.87
C MET A 9 -10.72 -7.60 -4.69
N LEU A 10 -11.72 -6.87 -4.20
CA LEU A 10 -12.19 -5.62 -4.79
C LEU A 10 -12.00 -4.45 -3.82
N ILE A 11 -11.66 -3.28 -4.34
CA ILE A 11 -11.44 -2.06 -3.57
C ILE A 11 -12.34 -0.94 -4.10
N GLN A 12 -12.89 -0.14 -3.19
CA GLN A 12 -13.57 1.10 -3.52
C GLN A 12 -12.99 2.23 -2.69
N PHE A 13 -12.33 3.15 -3.38
CA PHE A 13 -11.90 4.43 -2.81
C PHE A 13 -12.66 5.56 -3.51
N ASN A 14 -13.32 6.41 -2.72
CA ASN A 14 -13.97 7.62 -3.23
C ASN A 14 -14.03 8.66 -2.12
N SER A 15 -13.38 9.80 -2.38
CA SER A 15 -13.21 10.87 -1.40
C SER A 15 -14.54 11.53 -1.05
N GLY A 16 -15.36 11.89 -2.05
CA GLY A 16 -16.67 12.54 -1.84
C GLY A 16 -17.64 11.70 -0.98
N GLY A 17 -17.67 10.39 -1.20
CA GLY A 17 -18.46 9.44 -0.43
C GLY A 17 -17.84 9.00 0.90
N ASN A 18 -16.64 9.45 1.25
CA ASN A 18 -15.84 8.92 2.36
C ASN A 18 -15.71 7.37 2.31
N ASN A 19 -15.53 6.85 1.11
CA ASN A 19 -15.35 5.42 0.89
C ASN A 19 -13.86 5.10 0.86
N ASN A 20 -13.47 4.17 1.73
CA ASN A 20 -12.22 3.43 1.65
C ASN A 20 -12.53 2.01 2.12
N LYS A 21 -13.00 1.17 1.19
CA LYS A 21 -13.66 -0.10 1.48
C LYS A 21 -13.04 -1.23 0.66
N PHE A 22 -13.02 -2.42 1.25
CA PHE A 22 -12.66 -3.64 0.54
C PHE A 22 -13.83 -4.64 0.51
N TYR A 23 -13.78 -5.54 -0.45
CA TYR A 23 -14.73 -6.63 -0.62
C TYR A 23 -13.99 -7.84 -1.20
N SER A 24 -13.71 -8.83 -0.34
CA SER A 24 -13.17 -10.13 -0.72
C SER A 24 -14.31 -11.10 -0.98
N VAL A 25 -14.20 -11.89 -2.04
CA VAL A 25 -15.10 -13.01 -2.32
C VAL A 25 -14.28 -14.23 -2.72
N GLU A 26 -14.64 -15.38 -2.16
CA GLU A 26 -13.89 -16.62 -2.29
C GLU A 26 -14.87 -17.78 -2.51
N LEU A 27 -14.61 -18.62 -3.52
CA LEU A 27 -15.32 -19.89 -3.67
C LEU A 27 -14.63 -20.94 -2.81
N LEU A 28 -15.36 -21.52 -1.84
CA LEU A 28 -14.82 -22.55 -0.98
C LEU A 28 -14.64 -23.88 -1.72
N GLU A 29 -13.85 -24.78 -1.15
CA GLU A 29 -13.47 -26.08 -1.74
C GLU A 29 -14.68 -26.95 -2.13
N ASN A 30 -15.82 -26.77 -1.45
CA ASN A 30 -17.07 -27.48 -1.76
C ASN A 30 -17.74 -27.01 -3.07
N GLN A 31 -17.19 -25.99 -3.74
CA GLN A 31 -17.66 -25.39 -5.00
C GLN A 31 -19.10 -24.85 -5.01
N ASP A 32 -19.81 -24.90 -3.88
CA ASP A 32 -21.18 -24.43 -3.74
C ASP A 32 -21.31 -23.23 -2.80
N THR A 33 -20.41 -23.13 -1.83
CA THR A 33 -20.42 -22.01 -0.86
C THR A 33 -19.45 -20.92 -1.29
N VAL A 34 -19.97 -19.71 -1.34
CA VAL A 34 -19.21 -18.49 -1.57
C VAL A 34 -19.07 -17.74 -0.26
N GLU A 35 -17.85 -17.53 0.18
CA GLU A 35 -17.52 -16.71 1.33
C GLU A 35 -17.22 -15.28 0.90
N VAL A 36 -17.71 -14.32 1.67
CA VAL A 36 -17.53 -12.90 1.43
C VAL A 36 -17.04 -12.25 2.72
N VAL A 37 -16.00 -11.43 2.61
CA VAL A 37 -15.53 -10.57 3.70
C VAL A 37 -15.47 -9.13 3.20
N TYR A 38 -16.08 -8.19 3.92
CA TYR A 38 -16.07 -6.78 3.51
C TYR A 38 -15.94 -5.83 4.69
N GLY A 39 -15.34 -4.66 4.46
CA GLY A 39 -15.10 -3.70 5.54
C GLY A 39 -14.40 -2.44 5.05
N ARG A 40 -13.88 -1.65 5.98
CA ARG A 40 -12.92 -0.58 5.67
C ARG A 40 -11.52 -1.19 5.54
N VAL A 41 -10.70 -0.66 4.64
CA VAL A 41 -9.30 -1.10 4.52
C VAL A 41 -8.58 -0.93 5.86
N GLY A 42 -7.85 -1.96 6.29
CA GLY A 42 -7.20 -2.01 7.62
C GLY A 42 -8.12 -2.43 8.78
N SER A 43 -9.32 -2.94 8.51
CA SER A 43 -10.20 -3.53 9.52
C SER A 43 -10.46 -5.01 9.23
N ASN A 44 -10.83 -5.79 10.26
CA ASN A 44 -11.14 -7.22 10.12
C ASN A 44 -12.36 -7.51 9.24
N GLY A 45 -13.19 -6.49 8.97
CA GLY A 45 -14.40 -6.60 8.17
C GLY A 45 -15.50 -7.45 8.81
N THR A 46 -16.53 -7.74 8.01
CA THR A 46 -17.67 -8.59 8.34
C THR A 46 -17.71 -9.74 7.34
N LYS A 47 -17.92 -10.95 7.85
CA LYS A 47 -17.93 -12.19 7.07
C LYS A 47 -19.35 -12.69 6.86
N HIS A 48 -19.65 -13.12 5.64
CA HIS A 48 -20.92 -13.71 5.24
C HIS A 48 -20.69 -14.87 4.27
N GLN A 49 -21.60 -15.85 4.28
CA GLN A 49 -21.57 -16.96 3.35
C GLN A 49 -22.87 -17.02 2.55
N TYR A 50 -22.76 -17.45 1.30
CA TYR A 50 -23.88 -17.61 0.37
C TYR A 50 -23.77 -18.97 -0.32
N GLY A 51 -24.90 -19.63 -0.54
CA GLY A 51 -24.98 -20.78 -1.45
C GLY A 51 -25.18 -20.35 -2.92
N GLY A 52 -24.86 -21.24 -3.84
CA GLY A 52 -25.07 -21.04 -5.29
C GLY A 52 -23.79 -20.99 -6.13
N GLY A 53 -22.65 -21.36 -5.54
CA GLY A 53 -21.37 -21.59 -6.19
C GLY A 53 -20.92 -20.46 -7.12
N MET A 54 -20.32 -20.83 -8.26
CA MET A 54 -19.77 -19.90 -9.25
C MET A 54 -20.78 -18.85 -9.74
N LYS A 55 -22.05 -19.23 -9.98
CA LYS A 55 -23.07 -18.28 -10.44
C LYS A 55 -23.31 -17.17 -9.43
N LYS A 56 -23.32 -17.52 -8.14
CA LYS A 56 -23.47 -16.53 -7.06
C LYS A 56 -22.24 -15.64 -6.96
N LEU A 57 -21.04 -16.21 -7.06
CA LEU A 57 -19.77 -15.47 -7.05
C LEU A 57 -19.75 -14.41 -8.16
N GLU A 58 -20.03 -14.77 -9.41
CA GLU A 58 -20.02 -13.84 -10.55
C GLU A 58 -21.08 -12.75 -10.39
N SER A 59 -22.27 -13.11 -9.89
CA SER A 59 -23.34 -12.16 -9.60
C SER A 59 -22.91 -11.12 -8.56
N LEU A 60 -22.24 -11.55 -7.48
CA LEU A 60 -21.73 -10.65 -6.43
C LEU A 60 -20.64 -9.72 -6.96
N LEU A 61 -19.68 -10.25 -7.72
CA LEU A 61 -18.62 -9.46 -8.35
C LEU A 61 -19.20 -8.38 -9.28
N ARG A 62 -20.12 -8.78 -10.19
CA ARG A 62 -20.78 -7.84 -11.10
C ARG A 62 -21.54 -6.76 -10.35
N ALA A 63 -22.30 -7.14 -9.32
CA ALA A 63 -23.06 -6.19 -8.52
C ALA A 63 -22.17 -5.18 -7.79
N LYS A 64 -20.96 -5.59 -7.37
CA LYS A 64 -19.99 -4.70 -6.71
C LYS A 64 -19.24 -3.80 -7.69
N ARG A 65 -18.83 -4.33 -8.84
CA ARG A 65 -18.24 -3.53 -9.93
C ARG A 65 -19.19 -2.43 -10.40
N ASN A 66 -20.48 -2.73 -10.54
CA ASN A 66 -21.51 -1.74 -10.86
C ASN A 66 -21.67 -0.64 -9.79
N LYS A 67 -21.21 -0.88 -8.56
CA LYS A 67 -21.20 0.10 -7.46
C LYS A 67 -19.89 0.90 -7.40
N GLY A 68 -18.99 0.73 -8.36
CA GLY A 68 -17.70 1.42 -8.43
C GLY A 68 -16.56 0.74 -7.69
N TYR A 69 -16.70 -0.54 -7.32
CA TYR A 69 -15.55 -1.32 -6.86
C TYR A 69 -14.67 -1.71 -8.06
N LYS A 70 -13.36 -1.64 -7.89
CA LYS A 70 -12.35 -2.04 -8.88
C LYS A 70 -11.61 -3.28 -8.37
N ASP A 71 -11.13 -4.11 -9.30
CA ASP A 71 -10.32 -5.28 -8.96
C ASP A 71 -8.97 -4.83 -8.38
N ALA A 72 -8.55 -5.43 -7.26
CA ALA A 72 -7.29 -5.11 -6.61
C ALA A 72 -6.11 -5.72 -7.37
N MET A 73 -4.99 -5.00 -7.43
CA MET A 73 -3.73 -5.49 -8.01
C MET A 73 -2.90 -6.21 -6.95
N ILE A 74 -3.49 -7.21 -6.31
CA ILE A 74 -2.87 -8.00 -5.23
C ILE A 74 -2.57 -9.39 -5.78
N GLU A 75 -1.43 -9.97 -5.39
CA GLU A 75 -1.15 -11.38 -5.66
C GLU A 75 -2.20 -12.22 -4.94
N ASN A 76 -3.06 -12.90 -5.70
CA ASN A 76 -3.93 -13.92 -5.13
C ASN A 76 -3.01 -15.04 -4.64
N GLY A 77 -3.27 -15.60 -3.45
CA GLY A 77 -2.44 -16.63 -2.82
C GLY A 77 -2.26 -17.95 -3.61
N ASP A 78 -2.66 -17.98 -4.89
CA ASP A 78 -2.37 -19.04 -5.84
C ASP A 78 -1.00 -18.81 -6.51
N GLY A 79 0.06 -19.13 -5.77
CA GLY A 79 1.18 -19.91 -6.34
C GLY A 79 2.13 -19.27 -7.37
N SER A 80 2.16 -17.95 -7.58
CA SER A 80 3.28 -17.33 -8.33
C SER A 80 4.53 -17.14 -7.46
N VAL A 81 4.35 -17.07 -6.14
CA VAL A 81 5.41 -17.17 -5.14
C VAL A 81 5.13 -18.45 -4.37
N SER A 82 5.90 -19.50 -4.63
CA SER A 82 5.75 -20.80 -3.94
C SER A 82 5.63 -20.56 -2.42
N ALA A 83 4.76 -21.31 -1.75
CA ALA A 83 4.66 -21.29 -0.29
C ALA A 83 6.00 -21.65 0.40
N GLU A 84 6.97 -22.20 -0.34
CA GLU A 84 8.36 -22.39 0.06
C GLU A 84 9.33 -21.25 -0.32
N ALA A 85 8.93 -20.28 -1.15
CA ALA A 85 9.68 -19.03 -1.42
C ALA A 85 9.40 -17.94 -0.36
N GLN A 86 8.28 -18.05 0.36
CA GLN A 86 7.87 -17.16 1.45
C GLN A 86 8.58 -17.42 2.80
N LYS A 87 9.61 -18.28 2.87
CA LYS A 87 10.29 -18.60 4.14
C LYS A 87 11.61 -17.86 4.36
N VAL A 88 11.98 -16.94 3.48
CA VAL A 88 13.26 -16.25 3.59
C VAL A 88 13.01 -14.84 4.12
N ASN A 89 13.14 -14.68 5.44
CA ASN A 89 13.07 -13.37 6.06
C ASN A 89 14.21 -12.50 5.50
N VAL A 90 13.85 -11.39 4.87
CA VAL A 90 14.77 -10.43 4.25
C VAL A 90 15.84 -9.94 5.21
N ILE A 91 15.51 -9.77 6.49
CA ILE A 91 16.46 -9.38 7.54
C ILE A 91 17.45 -10.52 7.82
N GLU A 92 16.97 -11.76 7.94
CA GLU A 92 17.85 -12.92 8.16
C GLU A 92 18.81 -13.12 6.98
N LYS A 93 18.31 -12.92 5.76
CA LYS A 93 19.14 -12.98 4.55
C LYS A 93 20.20 -11.88 4.50
N ALA A 94 19.86 -10.64 4.89
CA ALA A 94 20.84 -9.56 5.02
C ALA A 94 21.90 -9.86 6.10
N LEU A 95 21.50 -10.54 7.18
CA LEU A 95 22.42 -11.00 8.21
C LEU A 95 23.29 -12.19 7.75
N ASP A 96 22.84 -13.01 6.81
CA ASP A 96 23.63 -14.13 6.28
C ASP A 96 24.58 -13.72 5.16
N GLU A 97 24.24 -12.67 4.39
CA GLU A 97 25.03 -12.23 3.23
C GLU A 97 26.16 -11.24 3.58
N VAL A 98 26.24 -10.77 4.81
CA VAL A 98 27.29 -9.85 5.29
C VAL A 98 28.24 -10.60 6.22
N SER A 99 29.54 -10.37 6.05
CA SER A 99 30.56 -10.87 6.97
C SER A 99 30.76 -9.88 8.11
N TYR A 100 30.75 -10.37 9.35
CA TYR A 100 30.90 -9.54 10.55
C TYR A 100 32.16 -9.95 11.29
N LYS A 101 33.00 -8.98 11.64
CA LYS A 101 34.16 -9.24 12.50
C LYS A 101 33.79 -9.34 13.98
N ASP A 102 32.66 -8.77 14.37
CA ASP A 102 32.18 -8.78 15.75
C ASP A 102 30.64 -8.77 15.86
N GLU A 103 30.12 -9.27 16.98
CA GLU A 103 28.68 -9.34 17.23
C GLU A 103 28.01 -7.97 17.35
N SER A 104 28.76 -6.91 17.70
CA SER A 104 28.20 -5.55 17.80
C SER A 104 27.88 -4.99 16.41
N ALA A 105 28.73 -5.26 15.41
CA ALA A 105 28.46 -4.94 14.01
C ALA A 105 27.21 -5.67 13.48
N LYS A 106 27.04 -6.94 13.86
CA LYS A 106 25.84 -7.73 13.51
C LYS A 106 24.57 -7.15 14.15
N GLU A 107 24.63 -6.79 15.42
CA GLU A 107 23.51 -6.18 16.14
C GLU A 107 23.17 -4.78 15.61
N LEU A 108 24.17 -4.01 15.16
CA LEU A 108 23.94 -2.73 14.50
C LEU A 108 23.16 -2.91 13.19
N VAL A 109 23.55 -3.85 12.35
CA VAL A 109 22.83 -4.12 11.08
C VAL A 109 21.40 -4.57 11.34
N ARG A 110 21.18 -5.42 12.35
CA ARG A 110 19.82 -5.78 12.80
C ARG A 110 19.03 -4.54 13.23
N THR A 111 19.59 -3.72 14.12
CA THR A 111 18.93 -2.51 14.63
C THR A 111 18.61 -1.51 13.51
N VAL A 112 19.51 -1.31 12.55
CA VAL A 112 19.29 -0.42 11.40
C VAL A 112 18.17 -0.96 10.51
N SER A 113 18.16 -2.27 10.24
CA SER A 113 17.12 -2.93 9.45
C SER A 113 15.75 -2.81 10.12
N GLU A 114 15.67 -3.07 11.42
CA GLU A 114 14.42 -2.92 12.21
C GLU A 114 13.93 -1.47 12.24
N LYS A 115 14.84 -0.50 12.40
CA LYS A 115 14.48 0.93 12.35
C LYS A 115 13.98 1.35 10.97
N ASN A 116 14.55 0.81 9.89
CA ASN A 116 14.09 1.08 8.54
C ASN A 116 12.69 0.50 8.31
N VAL A 117 12.46 -0.76 8.73
CA VAL A 117 11.13 -1.38 8.71
C VAL A 117 10.12 -0.55 9.50
N HIS A 118 10.47 -0.10 10.71
CA HIS A 118 9.60 0.73 11.54
C HIS A 118 9.26 2.05 10.85
N LYS A 119 10.26 2.76 10.31
CA LYS A 119 10.03 4.03 9.58
C LYS A 119 9.10 3.85 8.39
N ILE A 120 9.31 2.80 7.60
CA ILE A 120 8.48 2.50 6.43
C ILE A 120 7.05 2.18 6.89
N THR A 121 6.88 1.27 7.86
CA THR A 121 5.54 0.83 8.32
C THR A 121 4.75 1.92 9.04
N GLU A 122 5.40 2.76 9.84
CA GLU A 122 4.76 3.87 10.56
C GLU A 122 4.26 4.96 9.60
N ALA A 123 5.04 5.28 8.56
CA ALA A 123 4.70 6.34 7.60
C ALA A 123 3.68 5.90 6.53
N SER A 124 3.65 4.61 6.18
CA SER A 124 2.97 4.14 4.96
C SER A 124 1.64 3.43 5.19
N GLY A 125 1.35 3.00 6.43
CA GLY A 125 0.19 2.16 6.70
C GLY A 125 0.27 0.75 6.09
N ILE A 126 1.41 0.38 5.51
CA ILE A 126 1.75 -0.99 5.13
C ILE A 126 2.33 -1.73 6.35
N THR A 127 2.22 -3.05 6.35
CA THR A 127 2.74 -3.91 7.41
C THR A 127 3.91 -4.72 6.88
N PHE A 128 4.97 -4.83 7.67
CA PHE A 128 6.04 -5.80 7.42
C PHE A 128 5.67 -7.11 8.11
N ASP A 129 5.65 -8.20 7.35
CA ASP A 129 5.43 -9.53 7.90
C ASP A 129 6.78 -10.17 8.21
N SER A 130 7.10 -10.29 9.51
CA SER A 130 8.38 -10.84 9.96
C SER A 130 8.56 -12.32 9.61
N SER A 131 7.50 -13.04 9.25
CA SER A 131 7.60 -14.46 8.91
C SER A 131 8.12 -14.71 7.50
N ASP A 132 7.79 -13.82 6.55
CA ASP A 132 8.25 -13.89 5.16
C ASP A 132 9.16 -12.72 4.74
N GLY A 133 9.35 -11.74 5.62
CA GLY A 133 10.18 -10.56 5.40
C GLY A 133 9.62 -9.58 4.37
N LEU A 134 8.31 -9.62 4.08
CA LEU A 134 7.71 -8.82 3.01
C LEU A 134 6.93 -7.63 3.55
N PHE A 135 7.02 -6.50 2.83
CA PHE A 135 6.07 -5.41 3.00
C PHE A 135 4.75 -5.77 2.29
N LYS A 136 3.65 -5.68 3.05
CA LYS A 136 2.30 -6.01 2.61
C LYS A 136 1.38 -4.83 2.89
N THR A 137 0.46 -4.57 1.98
CA THR A 137 -0.68 -3.70 2.32
C THR A 137 -1.58 -4.41 3.33
N PRO A 138 -2.49 -3.68 3.99
CA PRO A 138 -3.58 -4.27 4.75
C PRO A 138 -4.41 -5.33 4.03
N LEU A 139 -4.34 -5.41 2.69
CA LEU A 139 -5.07 -6.39 1.89
C LEU A 139 -4.17 -7.48 1.27
N GLY A 140 -2.84 -7.38 1.41
CA GLY A 140 -1.88 -8.39 0.91
C GLY A 140 -0.70 -7.81 0.13
N VAL A 141 0.05 -8.70 -0.53
CA VAL A 141 1.20 -8.37 -1.38
C VAL A 141 0.70 -7.78 -2.70
N ILE A 142 1.20 -6.60 -3.08
CA ILE A 142 0.82 -5.94 -4.34
C ILE A 142 1.63 -6.54 -5.50
N GLN A 143 1.01 -6.66 -6.66
CA GLN A 143 1.69 -7.02 -7.91
C GLN A 143 2.67 -5.92 -8.35
N ARG A 144 3.82 -6.29 -8.93
CA ARG A 144 4.82 -5.35 -9.47
C ARG A 144 4.22 -4.25 -10.35
N ARG A 145 3.42 -4.64 -11.34
CA ARG A 145 2.72 -3.71 -12.25
C ARG A 145 1.84 -2.69 -11.51
N GLY A 146 1.30 -3.07 -10.35
CA GLY A 146 0.50 -2.17 -9.51
C GLY A 146 1.38 -1.11 -8.87
N VAL A 147 2.52 -1.52 -8.31
CA VAL A 147 3.50 -0.58 -7.73
C VAL A 147 4.03 0.40 -8.80
N GLU A 148 4.39 -0.10 -9.98
CA GLU A 148 4.84 0.74 -11.10
C GLU A 148 3.78 1.76 -11.52
N LYS A 149 2.51 1.32 -11.68
CA LYS A 149 1.40 2.22 -12.00
C LYS A 149 1.15 3.25 -10.88
N ALA A 150 1.34 2.87 -9.63
CA ALA A 150 1.22 3.79 -8.50
C ALA A 150 2.30 4.88 -8.53
N ILE A 151 3.54 4.53 -8.89
CA ILE A 151 4.64 5.49 -9.06
C ILE A 151 4.33 6.49 -10.18
N GLU A 152 3.80 6.02 -11.32
CA GLU A 152 3.34 6.90 -12.41
C GLU A 152 2.28 7.89 -11.92
N LEU A 153 1.28 7.41 -11.16
CA LEU A 153 0.23 8.27 -10.60
C LEU A 153 0.80 9.30 -9.61
N LEU A 154 1.79 8.94 -8.80
CA LEU A 154 2.45 9.89 -7.90
C LEU A 154 3.16 11.00 -8.68
N ALA A 155 3.80 10.69 -9.82
CA ALA A 155 4.43 11.68 -10.68
C ALA A 155 3.38 12.62 -11.33
N GLU A 156 2.25 12.08 -11.81
CA GLU A 156 1.16 12.88 -12.35
C GLU A 156 0.54 13.82 -11.28
N ILE A 157 0.38 13.33 -10.04
CA ILE A 157 -0.10 14.14 -8.92
C ILE A 157 0.88 15.26 -8.59
N GLU A 158 2.17 14.93 -8.52
CA GLU A 158 3.25 15.89 -8.24
C GLU A 158 3.30 17.01 -9.29
N GLU A 159 3.10 16.69 -10.57
CA GLU A 159 3.04 17.68 -11.65
C GLU A 159 1.89 18.71 -11.46
N LYS A 160 0.72 18.25 -11.02
CA LYS A 160 -0.47 19.12 -10.84
C LYS A 160 -0.52 19.82 -9.49
N LEU A 161 0.25 19.36 -8.51
CA LEU A 161 0.21 19.87 -7.14
C LEU A 161 0.55 21.37 -7.02
N PRO A 162 1.59 21.93 -7.68
CA PRO A 162 1.94 23.34 -7.53
C PRO A 162 0.80 24.28 -7.94
N GLU A 163 0.14 24.00 -9.06
CA GLU A 163 -0.99 24.80 -9.54
C GLU A 163 -2.16 24.75 -8.55
N PHE A 164 -2.45 23.57 -7.98
CA PHE A 164 -3.47 23.44 -6.96
C PHE A 164 -3.13 24.25 -5.70
N LEU A 165 -1.90 24.18 -5.21
CA LEU A 165 -1.48 24.89 -4.00
C LEU A 165 -1.56 26.40 -4.18
N GLU A 166 -1.13 26.93 -5.33
CA GLU A 166 -1.23 28.36 -5.64
C GLU A 166 -2.69 28.84 -5.67
N LEU A 167 -3.59 28.08 -6.31
CA LEU A 167 -5.02 28.40 -6.35
C LEU A 167 -5.66 28.28 -4.95
N ARG A 168 -5.23 27.30 -4.17
CA ARG A 168 -5.73 27.07 -2.82
C ARG A 168 -5.31 28.19 -1.85
N GLU A 169 -4.12 28.73 -2.01
CA GLU A 169 -3.64 29.89 -1.24
C GLU A 169 -4.45 31.15 -1.56
N LYS A 170 -4.84 31.35 -2.83
CA LYS A 170 -5.70 32.46 -3.27
C LYS A 170 -7.15 32.32 -2.80
N GLU A 171 -7.63 31.08 -2.63
CA GLU A 171 -9.02 30.76 -2.27
C GLU A 171 -9.10 29.81 -1.06
N PRO A 172 -8.64 30.22 0.14
CA PRO A 172 -8.54 29.33 1.30
C PRO A 172 -9.92 28.90 1.83
N ASP A 173 -10.93 29.76 1.69
CA ASP A 173 -12.30 29.52 2.19
C ASP A 173 -13.17 28.72 1.22
N ALA A 174 -12.68 28.45 -0.01
CA ALA A 174 -13.42 27.70 -1.00
C ALA A 174 -13.72 26.28 -0.51
N THR A 175 -14.97 25.84 -0.65
CA THR A 175 -15.40 24.49 -0.26
C THR A 175 -15.22 23.51 -1.42
N LEU A 176 -14.21 22.64 -1.33
CA LEU A 176 -13.86 21.69 -2.40
C LEU A 176 -14.62 20.36 -2.33
N ILE A 177 -15.02 19.94 -1.12
CA ILE A 177 -15.76 18.68 -0.90
C ILE A 177 -17.06 19.00 -0.18
N GLU A 178 -18.18 18.65 -0.80
CA GLU A 178 -19.48 18.79 -0.18
C GLU A 178 -19.64 17.82 0.99
N GLN A 179 -19.62 18.34 2.22
CA GLN A 179 -20.09 17.58 3.37
C GLN A 179 -21.61 17.56 3.35
N GLN A 180 -22.21 16.39 3.11
CA GLN A 180 -23.64 16.13 3.40
C GLN A 180 -23.87 16.06 4.92
N LYS A 181 -23.44 17.07 5.69
CA LYS A 181 -23.86 17.22 7.08
C LYS A 181 -25.19 17.97 7.11
N GLY A 182 -26.07 17.60 8.03
CA GLY A 182 -27.38 18.23 8.21
C GLY A 182 -27.25 19.75 8.20
N GLN A 183 -28.08 20.42 7.40
CA GLN A 183 -28.03 21.86 7.20
C GLN A 183 -28.22 22.57 8.54
N LYS A 184 -27.22 23.37 8.94
CA LYS A 184 -27.37 24.25 10.10
C LYS A 184 -28.49 25.25 9.79
N ARG A 185 -29.53 25.25 10.63
CA ARG A 185 -30.61 26.22 10.56
C ARG A 185 -30.33 27.35 11.55
N ASN A 186 -30.62 28.58 11.16
CA ASN A 186 -30.64 29.70 12.09
C ASN A 186 -31.88 29.62 13.01
N ALA A 187 -31.98 30.55 13.96
CA ALA A 187 -33.13 30.65 14.88
C ALA A 187 -34.49 30.79 14.17
N ASN A 188 -34.50 31.24 12.90
CA ASN A 188 -35.70 31.41 12.08
C ASN A 188 -35.98 30.19 11.18
N GLY A 189 -35.26 29.08 11.34
CA GLY A 189 -35.41 27.88 10.52
C GLY A 189 -34.79 27.99 9.11
N GLY A 190 -34.18 29.12 8.77
CA GLY A 190 -33.48 29.34 7.50
C GLY A 190 -32.13 28.61 7.47
N VAL A 191 -31.83 27.98 6.34
CA VAL A 191 -30.55 27.29 6.12
C VAL A 191 -29.43 28.32 6.04
N VAL A 192 -28.44 28.20 6.93
CA VAL A 192 -27.23 29.03 6.88
C VAL A 192 -26.23 28.34 5.97
N THR A 193 -26.12 28.80 4.73
CA THR A 193 -25.09 28.35 3.79
C THR A 193 -24.25 29.53 3.37
N SER A 194 -23.21 29.85 4.13
CA SER A 194 -22.08 30.67 3.66
C SER A 194 -21.04 29.78 2.99
N LYS A 195 -21.45 28.94 2.03
CA LYS A 195 -20.49 28.15 1.25
C LYS A 195 -19.88 29.06 0.18
N VAL A 196 -18.59 29.33 0.30
CA VAL A 196 -17.82 29.96 -0.78
C VAL A 196 -17.52 28.89 -1.80
N LEU A 197 -18.02 29.09 -3.03
CA LEU A 197 -17.75 28.19 -4.15
C LEU A 197 -16.34 28.47 -4.69
N PRO A 198 -15.59 27.42 -5.10
CA PRO A 198 -14.29 27.60 -5.75
C PRO A 198 -14.45 28.29 -7.11
N SER A 199 -13.40 28.95 -7.57
CA SER A 199 -13.30 29.31 -8.98
C SER A 199 -13.33 28.08 -9.87
N LYS A 200 -13.79 28.25 -11.11
CA LYS A 200 -13.85 27.18 -12.10
C LYS A 200 -12.48 26.50 -12.29
N LYS A 201 -11.40 27.28 -12.25
CA LYS A 201 -10.04 26.78 -12.41
C LYS A 201 -9.63 25.89 -11.23
N LEU A 202 -9.89 26.34 -10.01
CA LEU A 202 -9.61 25.54 -8.80
C LEU A 202 -10.44 24.25 -8.79
N GLU A 203 -11.71 24.32 -9.20
CA GLU A 203 -12.57 23.15 -9.31
C GLU A 203 -12.06 22.13 -10.33
N GLU A 204 -11.63 22.58 -11.52
CA GLU A 204 -11.07 21.72 -12.57
C GLU A 204 -9.80 20.99 -12.09
N VAL A 205 -8.82 21.73 -11.54
CA VAL A 205 -7.57 21.15 -11.03
C VAL A 205 -7.84 20.21 -9.86
N PHE A 206 -8.73 20.60 -8.94
CA PHE A 206 -9.13 19.76 -7.82
C PHE A 206 -9.78 18.45 -8.29
N CYS A 207 -10.64 18.49 -9.31
CA CYS A 207 -11.27 17.28 -9.85
C CYS A 207 -10.25 16.31 -10.46
N VAL A 208 -9.23 16.83 -11.16
CA VAL A 208 -8.15 16.01 -11.70
C VAL A 208 -7.37 15.36 -10.57
N LEU A 209 -6.86 16.14 -9.61
CA LEU A 209 -6.09 15.62 -8.48
C LEU A 209 -6.88 14.62 -7.64
N ARG A 210 -8.18 14.88 -7.41
CA ARG A 210 -9.07 13.97 -6.71
C ARG A 210 -9.17 12.63 -7.44
N THR A 211 -9.30 12.65 -8.77
CA THR A 211 -9.39 11.42 -9.58
C THR A 211 -8.10 10.63 -9.49
N LEU A 212 -6.93 11.28 -9.64
CA LEU A 212 -5.63 10.63 -9.50
C LEU A 212 -5.43 10.01 -8.11
N ASN A 213 -5.83 10.74 -7.06
CA ASN A 213 -5.82 10.22 -5.69
C ASN A 213 -6.70 8.97 -5.54
N GLU A 214 -7.93 9.02 -6.06
CA GLU A 214 -8.85 7.87 -6.00
C GLU A 214 -8.33 6.66 -6.76
N GLU A 215 -7.61 6.86 -7.86
CA GLU A 215 -6.93 5.79 -8.59
C GLU A 215 -5.75 5.23 -7.82
N TYR A 216 -4.91 6.09 -7.24
CA TYR A 216 -3.76 5.68 -6.43
C TYR A 216 -4.18 4.79 -5.26
N PHE A 217 -5.16 5.22 -4.45
CA PHE A 217 -5.59 4.47 -3.26
C PHE A 217 -6.41 3.21 -3.57
N VAL A 218 -6.84 3.02 -4.83
CA VAL A 218 -7.37 1.72 -5.28
C VAL A 218 -6.24 0.73 -5.53
N ILE A 219 -5.09 1.20 -6.03
CA ILE A 219 -3.94 0.36 -6.36
C ILE A 219 -3.11 0.05 -5.10
N ILE A 220 -2.84 1.06 -4.28
CA ILE A 220 -2.13 0.96 -3.00
C ILE A 220 -3.14 1.15 -1.86
N PRO A 221 -3.84 0.08 -1.43
CA PRO A 221 -4.87 0.18 -0.41
C PRO A 221 -4.26 0.47 0.96
N ASN A 222 -4.38 1.73 1.41
CA ASN A 222 -3.92 2.15 2.73
C ASN A 222 -5.08 2.43 3.69
N ARG A 223 -4.76 2.41 5.00
CA ARG A 223 -5.73 2.77 6.03
C ARG A 223 -5.96 4.28 6.05
N VAL A 224 -7.07 4.72 5.45
CA VAL A 224 -7.53 6.12 5.48
C VAL A 224 -8.74 6.25 6.39
N SER A 225 -8.57 6.99 7.49
CA SER A 225 -9.60 7.23 8.51
C SER A 225 -10.78 8.02 7.93
N ASN A 226 -10.49 9.12 7.23
CA ASN A 226 -11.46 9.97 6.55
C ASN A 226 -10.96 10.36 5.16
N ALA A 227 -11.56 9.76 4.12
CA ALA A 227 -11.19 10.02 2.72
C ALA A 227 -11.70 11.37 2.20
N ARG A 228 -12.48 12.13 3.00
CA ARG A 228 -12.85 13.52 2.68
C ARG A 228 -11.84 14.54 3.16
N ASP A 229 -10.94 14.13 4.05
CA ASP A 229 -9.95 15.03 4.60
C ASP A 229 -8.75 15.07 3.66
N LEU A 230 -8.47 16.24 3.09
CA LEU A 230 -7.36 16.43 2.16
C LEU A 230 -6.02 16.14 2.83
N GLY A 231 -5.92 16.29 4.16
CA GLY A 231 -4.71 15.96 4.91
C GLY A 231 -4.40 14.46 4.95
N ASN A 232 -5.39 13.60 4.66
CA ASN A 232 -5.17 12.15 4.54
C ASN A 232 -4.96 11.69 3.09
N LEU A 233 -4.83 12.64 2.17
CA LEU A 233 -4.71 12.42 0.73
C LEU A 233 -3.44 13.10 0.20
N LEU A 234 -3.15 12.92 -1.09
CA LEU A 234 -1.96 13.39 -1.77
C LEU A 234 -2.13 14.82 -2.29
N PHE A 235 -2.48 15.74 -1.37
CA PHE A 235 -2.58 17.18 -1.62
C PHE A 235 -1.42 17.96 -0.97
N SER A 236 -0.31 17.28 -0.66
CA SER A 236 0.90 17.91 -0.15
C SER A 236 2.13 17.14 -0.62
N GLN A 237 3.26 17.85 -0.81
CA GLN A 237 4.51 17.23 -1.23
C GLN A 237 4.96 16.15 -0.23
N LYS A 238 4.86 16.47 1.07
CA LYS A 238 5.18 15.53 2.15
C LYS A 238 4.43 14.20 2.00
N ALA A 239 3.13 14.23 1.74
CA ALA A 239 2.33 13.01 1.59
C ALA A 239 2.73 12.21 0.34
N ILE A 240 3.10 12.89 -0.76
CA ILE A 240 3.62 12.25 -1.97
C ILE A 240 4.96 11.57 -1.69
N ASP A 241 5.87 12.26 -1.01
CA ASP A 241 7.20 11.73 -0.67
C ASP A 241 7.08 10.49 0.23
N GLU A 242 6.22 10.52 1.25
CA GLU A 242 5.93 9.38 2.13
C GLU A 242 5.38 8.17 1.34
N GLN A 243 4.48 8.42 0.39
CA GLN A 243 3.96 7.38 -0.50
C GLN A 243 4.98 6.88 -1.54
N ARG A 244 5.92 7.72 -1.96
CA ARG A 244 7.00 7.30 -2.86
C ARG A 244 7.95 6.32 -2.16
N VAL A 245 8.37 6.66 -0.95
CA VAL A 245 9.17 5.77 -0.09
C VAL A 245 8.44 4.42 0.12
N THR A 246 7.12 4.46 0.27
CA THR A 246 6.28 3.24 0.35
C THR A 246 6.37 2.40 -0.92
N CYS A 247 6.20 3.01 -2.09
CA CYS A 247 6.26 2.32 -3.37
C CYS A 247 7.65 1.75 -3.65
N ASP A 248 8.70 2.51 -3.34
CA ASP A 248 10.09 2.08 -3.49
C ASP A 248 10.37 0.84 -2.62
N ALA A 249 9.95 0.87 -1.34
CA ALA A 249 10.10 -0.27 -0.44
C ALA A 249 9.34 -1.52 -0.94
N LEU A 250 8.12 -1.34 -1.47
CA LEU A 250 7.36 -2.44 -2.07
C LEU A 250 8.09 -3.00 -3.31
N LEU A 251 8.59 -2.13 -4.19
CA LEU A 251 9.28 -2.54 -5.41
C LEU A 251 10.60 -3.28 -5.10
N GLU A 252 11.37 -2.78 -4.12
CA GLU A 252 12.60 -3.42 -3.64
C GLU A 252 12.32 -4.83 -3.11
N THR A 253 11.26 -5.01 -2.30
CA THR A 253 10.89 -6.36 -1.83
C THR A 253 10.50 -7.30 -2.96
N LEU A 254 9.79 -6.80 -3.98
CA LEU A 254 9.43 -7.60 -5.15
C LEU A 254 10.66 -7.99 -5.99
N ASN A 255 11.62 -7.07 -6.17
CA ASN A 255 12.90 -7.36 -6.82
C ASN A 255 13.66 -8.46 -6.07
N LEU A 256 13.72 -8.36 -4.74
CA LEU A 256 14.42 -9.34 -3.92
C LEU A 256 13.78 -10.74 -4.01
N ILE A 257 12.44 -10.82 -4.04
CA ILE A 257 11.72 -12.09 -4.24
C ILE A 257 12.07 -12.70 -5.61
N GLU A 258 12.10 -11.88 -6.66
CA GLU A 258 12.40 -12.34 -8.02
C GLU A 258 13.84 -12.85 -8.13
N ASP A 259 14.81 -12.12 -7.58
CA ASP A 259 16.22 -12.53 -7.54
C ASP A 259 16.42 -13.84 -6.76
N LEU A 260 15.72 -13.99 -5.63
CA LEU A 260 15.71 -15.20 -4.82
C LEU A 260 15.13 -16.39 -5.59
N SER A 261 14.03 -16.18 -6.29
CA SER A 261 13.35 -17.23 -7.06
C SER A 261 14.25 -17.71 -8.21
N LYS A 262 14.87 -16.78 -8.94
CA LYS A 262 15.77 -17.08 -10.05
C LYS A 262 17.01 -17.87 -9.62
N ARG A 263 17.67 -17.47 -8.53
CA ARG A 263 18.82 -18.22 -7.99
C ARG A 263 18.46 -19.64 -7.57
N ARG A 264 17.24 -19.84 -7.07
CA ARG A 264 16.78 -21.17 -6.67
C ARG A 264 16.64 -22.10 -7.87
N GLU A 265 16.06 -21.60 -8.97
CA GLU A 265 15.98 -22.32 -10.25
C GLU A 265 17.38 -22.67 -10.78
N GLU A 266 18.33 -21.75 -10.69
CA GLU A 266 19.73 -21.97 -11.09
C GLU A 266 20.45 -22.98 -10.16
N SER A 267 20.10 -23.03 -8.87
CA SER A 267 20.71 -23.95 -7.88
C SER A 267 20.15 -25.37 -7.90
N SER A 268 18.95 -25.59 -8.47
CA SER A 268 18.40 -26.94 -8.65
C SER A 268 19.20 -27.80 -9.65
N ASP A 269 20.00 -27.16 -10.52
CA ASP A 269 20.78 -27.87 -11.55
C ASP A 269 22.26 -28.08 -11.17
N VAL A 270 22.80 -27.41 -10.14
CA VAL A 270 24.19 -27.61 -9.70
C VAL A 270 24.30 -27.33 -8.19
N LYS A 271 24.95 -28.22 -7.43
CA LYS A 271 25.41 -27.96 -6.05
C LYS A 271 26.46 -26.84 -6.08
N VAL A 272 26.03 -25.59 -6.12
CA VAL A 272 26.91 -24.43 -6.06
C VAL A 272 26.88 -23.92 -4.63
N ASP A 273 28.07 -23.93 -4.01
CA ASP A 273 28.41 -23.10 -2.86
C ASP A 273 28.12 -21.65 -3.26
N SER A 274 26.94 -21.15 -2.90
CA SER A 274 26.43 -19.88 -3.43
C SER A 274 27.27 -18.73 -2.88
N LYS A 275 28.05 -18.08 -3.74
CA LYS A 275 28.76 -16.86 -3.38
C LYS A 275 27.75 -15.80 -2.90
N PRO A 276 28.07 -15.08 -1.81
CA PRO A 276 27.20 -14.03 -1.29
C PRO A 276 26.98 -12.94 -2.34
N LEU A 277 25.81 -12.31 -2.31
CA LEU A 277 25.40 -11.29 -3.30
C LEU A 277 26.32 -10.05 -3.24
N PHE A 278 26.92 -9.82 -2.08
CA PHE A 278 27.88 -8.78 -1.78
C PHE A 278 28.99 -9.35 -0.88
N SER A 279 30.23 -8.89 -1.05
CA SER A 279 31.33 -9.23 -0.13
C SER A 279 31.62 -8.03 0.75
N VAL A 280 30.80 -7.82 1.77
CA VAL A 280 30.94 -6.71 2.72
C VAL A 280 31.40 -7.27 4.06
N GLU A 281 32.47 -6.68 4.60
CA GLU A 281 32.99 -6.99 5.92
C GLU A 281 32.80 -5.75 6.80
N ILE A 282 32.11 -5.92 7.93
CA ILE A 282 31.81 -4.81 8.87
C ILE A 282 32.54 -5.08 10.19
N GLU A 283 33.22 -4.04 10.68
CA GLU A 283 33.92 -4.06 11.96
C GLU A 283 33.56 -2.84 12.80
N THR A 284 33.53 -3.02 14.12
CA THR A 284 33.38 -1.91 15.05
C THR A 284 34.67 -1.10 15.10
N VAL A 285 34.57 0.18 14.73
CA VAL A 285 35.68 1.13 14.81
C VAL A 285 35.78 1.67 16.24
N GLY A 286 36.89 1.36 16.90
CA GLY A 286 37.20 1.82 18.27
C GLY A 286 38.20 2.96 18.33
N ASP A 287 38.63 3.54 17.20
CA ASP A 287 39.64 4.59 17.22
C ASP A 287 39.01 5.96 17.55
N GLU A 288 39.42 6.52 18.69
CA GLU A 288 38.99 7.83 19.17
C GLU A 288 39.11 8.96 18.11
N PRO A 289 40.17 9.02 17.26
CA PRO A 289 40.27 10.04 16.22
C PRO A 289 39.13 10.00 15.20
N THR A 290 38.79 8.82 14.68
CA THR A 290 37.68 8.64 13.73
C THR A 290 36.34 8.88 14.42
N LEU A 291 36.18 8.41 15.65
CA LEU A 291 34.99 8.68 16.45
C LEU A 291 34.78 10.17 16.71
N ASN A 292 35.85 10.93 16.98
CA ASN A 292 35.79 12.38 17.16
C ASN A 292 35.45 13.11 15.85
N LEU A 293 35.90 12.59 14.71
CA LEU A 293 35.56 13.16 13.40
C LEU A 293 34.06 13.04 13.07
N ILE A 294 33.42 11.96 13.52
CA ILE A 294 31.99 11.70 13.33
C ILE A 294 31.14 12.44 14.36
N ARG A 295 31.63 12.59 15.59
CA ARG A 295 30.90 13.24 16.69
C ARG A 295 30.78 14.76 16.52
N GLY A 296 31.74 15.39 15.83
CA GLY A 296 31.79 16.85 15.67
C GLY A 296 32.26 17.55 16.93
#